data_AF-A0A9X0YMH9-F1
#
_entry.id   AF-A0A9X0YMH9-F1
#
_cell.length_a   1.000
_cell.length_b   1.000
_cell.length_c   1.000
_cell.angle_alpha   90.00
_cell.angle_beta   90.00
_cell.angle_gamma   90.00
#
_symmetry.space_group_name_H-M   'P 1'
#
loop_
_entity.id
_entity.type
_entity.pdbx_description
1 polymer ?
#
loop_
_entity_poly.entity_id
_entity_poly.type
_entity_poly.pdbx_seq_one_letter_code
_entity_poly.pdbx_strand_id
1 'polypeptide(L)'
;MKNIVTIILLVLILISCKEKTNENPHEKNMTNEFITRLHTPELETDYYKILGTTFLQKHFNDFEKIDWKKDFWSEYESGNFNMSNLEVFNVTDSKYLSIGTAPNTDDSFQFVIGLGNHIKTDDINNPIRKIKQYYTESENPEIPKKIIGQFFDGEYLKIDSELKKHSMDEIEDLYLNIK
;
A
#
# COMPACT_ATOMS: atom_id res chain seq x y z
N MET A 1 -21.44 65.14 -17.35
CA MET A 1 -20.84 63.83 -17.69
C MET A 1 -19.81 63.37 -16.65
N LYS A 2 -20.13 63.40 -15.35
CA LYS A 2 -19.29 62.81 -14.28
C LYS A 2 -19.97 61.66 -13.54
N ASN A 3 -21.27 61.46 -13.74
CA ASN A 3 -22.07 60.45 -13.01
C ASN A 3 -22.32 59.18 -13.82
N ILE A 4 -21.93 59.13 -15.10
CA ILE A 4 -22.06 57.92 -15.94
C ILE A 4 -20.81 57.03 -15.80
N VAL A 5 -19.64 57.63 -15.57
CA VAL A 5 -18.37 56.90 -15.42
C VAL A 5 -18.35 56.06 -14.14
N THR A 6 -19.00 56.54 -13.07
CA THR A 6 -19.06 55.82 -11.78
C THR A 6 -19.93 54.56 -11.84
N ILE A 7 -20.96 54.53 -12.69
CA ILE A 7 -21.85 53.37 -12.83
C ILE A 7 -21.18 52.26 -13.66
N ILE A 8 -20.38 52.61 -14.67
CA ILE A 8 -19.65 51.64 -15.49
C ILE A 8 -18.55 50.94 -14.67
N LEU A 9 -17.89 51.65 -13.74
CA LEU A 9 -16.86 51.07 -12.87
C LEU A 9 -17.44 50.03 -11.89
N LEU A 10 -18.68 50.23 -11.43
CA LEU A 10 -19.37 49.31 -10.51
C LEU A 10 -19.84 48.02 -11.20
N VAL A 11 -20.19 48.07 -12.49
CA VAL A 11 -20.59 46.88 -13.26
C VAL A 11 -19.38 46.00 -13.60
N LEU A 12 -18.20 46.58 -13.84
CA LEU A 12 -16.98 45.81 -14.12
C LEU A 12 -16.44 45.04 -12.91
N ILE A 13 -16.61 45.58 -11.69
CA ILE A 13 -16.17 44.89 -10.45
C ILE A 13 -17.06 43.67 -10.14
N LEU A 14 -18.33 43.67 -10.57
CA LEU A 14 -19.22 42.52 -10.37
C LEU A 14 -18.99 41.38 -11.39
N ILE A 15 -18.35 41.65 -12.53
CA ILE A 15 -18.03 40.64 -13.55
C ILE A 15 -16.65 40.01 -13.31
N SER A 16 -15.73 40.70 -12.62
CA SER A 16 -14.39 40.16 -12.28
C SER A 16 -14.38 39.15 -11.12
N CYS A 17 -15.53 38.84 -10.54
CA CYS A 17 -15.70 37.74 -9.58
C CYS A 17 -16.39 36.54 -10.23
N LYS A 18 -15.95 36.13 -11.44
CA LYS A 18 -16.25 34.80 -11.96
C LYS A 18 -15.34 34.45 -13.13
N GLU A 19 -14.15 33.98 -12.77
CA GLU A 19 -13.48 32.86 -13.45
C GLU A 19 -12.53 32.22 -12.42
N LYS A 20 -13.13 31.73 -11.32
CA LYS A 20 -12.66 30.45 -10.80
C LYS A 20 -13.14 29.45 -11.83
N THR A 21 -12.22 28.86 -12.57
CA THR A 21 -12.44 27.57 -13.21
C THR A 21 -13.25 26.73 -12.22
N ASN A 22 -14.46 26.35 -12.61
CA ASN A 22 -15.18 25.28 -11.97
C ASN A 22 -14.40 24.00 -12.29
N GLU A 23 -13.24 23.83 -11.64
CA GLU A 23 -12.86 22.49 -11.24
C GLU A 23 -13.96 22.07 -10.28
N ASN A 24 -14.74 21.09 -10.72
CA ASN A 24 -15.76 20.47 -9.93
C ASN A 24 -15.10 20.09 -8.59
N PRO A 25 -15.53 20.60 -7.43
CA PRO A 25 -14.95 20.19 -6.15
C PRO A 25 -15.09 18.67 -5.90
N HIS A 26 -15.92 18.03 -6.74
CA HIS A 26 -16.16 16.60 -6.80
C HIS A 26 -15.23 15.79 -7.72
N GLU A 27 -14.25 16.38 -8.43
CA GLU A 27 -13.15 15.59 -9.02
C GLU A 27 -12.09 15.20 -7.98
N LYS A 28 -12.32 15.55 -6.71
CA LYS A 28 -11.63 14.98 -5.55
C LYS A 28 -12.51 13.90 -4.92
N ASN A 29 -12.70 12.78 -5.62
CA ASN A 29 -13.20 11.52 -5.07
C ASN A 29 -13.08 10.39 -6.12
N MET A 30 -11.86 10.09 -6.55
CA MET A 30 -11.55 8.66 -6.72
C MET A 30 -11.30 8.15 -5.31
N THR A 31 -12.33 7.55 -4.70
CA THR A 31 -12.19 6.79 -3.45
C THR A 31 -10.96 5.90 -3.59
N ASN A 32 -9.94 6.08 -2.74
CA ASN A 32 -8.71 5.30 -2.77
C ASN A 32 -9.05 3.82 -2.98
N GLU A 33 -8.76 3.31 -4.17
CA GLU A 33 -9.06 1.93 -4.48
C GLU A 33 -7.88 1.10 -4.02
N PHE A 34 -8.14 0.21 -3.07
CA PHE A 34 -7.16 -0.72 -2.56
C PHE A 34 -7.47 -2.12 -3.06
N ILE A 35 -6.44 -2.87 -3.47
CA ILE A 35 -6.55 -4.28 -3.88
C ILE A 35 -5.68 -5.12 -2.95
N THR A 36 -6.27 -6.10 -2.26
CA THR A 36 -5.51 -7.07 -1.46
C THR A 36 -5.07 -8.24 -2.35
N ARG A 37 -3.85 -8.73 -2.12
CA ARG A 37 -3.40 -10.03 -2.62
C ARG A 37 -2.80 -10.86 -1.49
N LEU A 38 -2.81 -12.17 -1.65
CA LEU A 38 -2.29 -13.09 -0.66
C LEU A 38 -1.50 -14.19 -1.36
N HIS A 39 -0.27 -14.39 -0.90
CA HIS A 39 0.48 -15.60 -1.13
C HIS A 39 0.42 -16.47 0.14
N THR A 40 0.25 -17.78 -0.04
CA THR A 40 0.29 -18.78 1.03
C THR A 40 1.20 -19.93 0.60
N PRO A 41 1.75 -20.71 1.56
CA PRO A 41 2.57 -21.89 1.26
C PRO A 41 1.92 -22.94 0.33
N GLU A 42 0.58 -22.93 0.21
CA GLU A 42 -0.17 -23.82 -0.68
C GLU A 42 -0.05 -23.43 -2.17
N LEU A 43 0.38 -22.20 -2.47
CA LEU A 43 0.60 -21.70 -3.83
C LEU A 43 2.02 -22.01 -4.31
N GLU A 44 2.21 -22.14 -5.62
CA GLU A 44 3.56 -22.14 -6.20
C GLU A 44 4.29 -20.83 -5.86
N THR A 45 5.63 -20.89 -5.76
CA THR A 45 6.47 -19.72 -5.46
C THR A 45 6.13 -18.56 -6.41
N ASP A 46 6.09 -17.35 -5.88
CA ASP A 46 5.78 -16.09 -6.60
C ASP A 46 4.34 -15.95 -7.11
N TYR A 47 3.45 -16.91 -6.81
CA TYR A 47 2.04 -16.83 -7.17
C TYR A 47 1.24 -16.14 -6.07
N TYR A 48 0.46 -15.14 -6.48
CA TYR A 48 -0.42 -14.40 -5.59
C TYR A 48 -1.87 -14.54 -6.02
N LYS A 49 -2.73 -14.89 -5.07
CA LYS A 49 -4.18 -14.85 -5.25
C LYS A 49 -4.69 -13.44 -5.05
N ILE A 50 -5.40 -12.90 -6.05
CA ILE A 50 -6.08 -11.61 -5.92
C ILE A 50 -7.34 -11.80 -5.06
N LEU A 51 -7.40 -11.12 -3.91
CA LEU A 51 -8.58 -11.15 -3.02
C LEU A 51 -9.61 -10.04 -3.36
N GLY A 52 -9.30 -9.22 -4.36
CA GLY A 52 -10.15 -8.15 -4.89
C GLY A 52 -10.03 -6.84 -4.12
N THR A 53 -10.97 -5.93 -4.38
CA THR A 53 -11.07 -4.64 -3.70
C THR A 53 -11.17 -4.82 -2.19
N THR A 54 -10.49 -3.96 -1.44
CA THR A 54 -10.39 -4.05 0.01
C THR A 54 -10.59 -2.69 0.68
N PHE A 55 -10.76 -2.74 2.00
CA PHE A 55 -10.78 -1.61 2.92
C PHE A 55 -10.10 -2.04 4.22
N LEU A 56 -9.73 -1.09 5.07
CA LEU A 56 -8.90 -1.33 6.26
C LEU A 56 -9.36 -2.54 7.08
N GLN A 57 -10.63 -2.57 7.49
CA GLN A 57 -11.16 -3.67 8.30
C GLN A 57 -11.12 -5.02 7.58
N LYS A 58 -11.39 -5.07 6.27
CA LYS A 58 -11.28 -6.31 5.50
C LYS A 58 -9.83 -6.78 5.43
N HIS A 59 -8.89 -5.87 5.19
CA HIS A 59 -7.47 -6.21 5.11
C HIS A 59 -6.93 -6.67 6.48
N PHE A 60 -7.36 -6.08 7.59
CA PHE A 60 -7.07 -6.60 8.93
C PHE A 60 -7.63 -8.00 9.16
N ASN A 61 -8.89 -8.25 8.76
CA ASN A 61 -9.46 -9.59 8.86
C ASN A 61 -8.68 -10.61 8.01
N ASP A 62 -8.15 -10.20 6.84
CA ASP A 62 -7.32 -11.07 6.01
C ASP A 62 -5.94 -11.31 6.66
N PHE A 63 -5.34 -10.31 7.32
CA PHE A 63 -4.13 -10.44 8.13
C PHE A 63 -4.30 -11.40 9.31
N GLU A 64 -5.43 -11.34 10.01
CA GLU A 64 -5.71 -12.16 11.21
C GLU A 64 -6.07 -13.62 10.89
N LYS A 65 -6.46 -13.92 9.64
CA LYS A 65 -6.72 -15.30 9.21
C LYS A 65 -5.44 -16.10 8.96
N ILE A 66 -4.31 -15.43 8.76
CA ILE A 66 -3.04 -16.08 8.48
C ILE A 66 -2.42 -16.55 9.79
N ASP A 67 -2.06 -17.83 9.87
CA ASP A 67 -1.32 -18.37 11.01
C ASP A 67 0.17 -18.15 10.79
N TRP A 68 0.59 -16.88 10.90
CA TRP A 68 1.95 -16.42 10.57
C TRP A 68 3.06 -17.26 11.19
N LYS A 69 2.86 -17.67 12.45
CA LYS A 69 3.84 -18.46 13.19
C LYS A 69 3.92 -19.89 12.66
N LYS A 70 2.78 -20.53 12.46
CA LYS A 70 2.73 -21.90 11.94
C LYS A 70 3.27 -21.97 10.51
N ASP A 71 2.83 -21.04 9.65
CA ASP A 71 3.26 -20.95 8.26
C ASP A 71 4.78 -20.75 8.20
N PHE A 72 5.32 -19.83 9.02
CA PHE A 72 6.75 -19.59 9.09
C PHE A 72 7.54 -20.86 9.46
N TRP A 73 7.21 -21.49 10.59
CA TRP A 73 7.98 -22.65 11.05
C TRP A 73 7.84 -23.85 10.12
N SER A 74 6.66 -24.08 9.55
CA SER A 74 6.45 -25.15 8.56
C SER A 74 7.36 -24.98 7.34
N GLU A 75 7.46 -23.77 6.81
CA GLU A 75 8.27 -23.49 5.62
C GLU A 75 9.76 -23.35 5.90
N TYR A 76 10.13 -22.89 7.10
CA TYR A 76 11.52 -22.83 7.55
C TYR A 76 12.09 -24.23 7.77
N GLU A 77 11.34 -25.11 8.44
CA GLU A 77 11.76 -26.49 8.72
C GLU A 77 11.77 -27.37 7.47
N SER A 78 10.90 -27.10 6.50
CA SER A 78 10.89 -27.81 5.22
C SER A 78 12.03 -27.40 4.27
N GLY A 79 12.63 -26.22 4.50
CA GLY A 79 13.66 -25.64 3.63
C GLY A 79 13.12 -25.10 2.31
N ASN A 80 11.79 -25.00 2.15
CA ASN A 80 11.14 -24.47 0.95
C ASN A 80 11.08 -22.93 0.94
N PHE A 81 11.02 -22.31 2.11
CA PHE A 81 10.95 -20.85 2.28
C PHE A 81 9.78 -20.17 1.54
N ASN A 82 8.66 -20.88 1.30
CA ASN A 82 7.48 -20.38 0.60
C ASN A 82 6.50 -19.67 1.56
N MET A 83 7.00 -18.66 2.27
CA MET A 83 6.33 -18.01 3.41
C MET A 83 5.09 -17.23 2.98
N SER A 84 4.04 -17.26 3.81
CA SER A 84 2.86 -16.39 3.65
C SER A 84 3.25 -14.91 3.49
N ASN A 85 2.62 -14.22 2.54
CA ASN A 85 2.82 -12.80 2.30
C ASN A 85 1.50 -12.11 1.95
N LEU A 86 1.10 -11.12 2.75
CA LEU A 86 -0.12 -10.35 2.56
C LEU A 86 0.21 -8.99 1.96
N GLU A 87 -0.48 -8.65 0.88
CA GLU A 87 -0.18 -7.46 0.10
C GLU A 87 -1.38 -6.54 -0.02
N VAL A 88 -1.14 -5.24 -0.07
CA VAL A 88 -2.14 -4.25 -0.48
C VAL A 88 -1.55 -3.24 -1.43
N PHE A 89 -2.26 -3.02 -2.52
CA PHE A 89 -1.94 -2.03 -3.54
C PHE A 89 -2.97 -0.90 -3.49
N ASN A 90 -2.51 0.34 -3.27
CA ASN A 90 -3.30 1.54 -3.54
C ASN A 90 -3.17 1.88 -5.03
N VAL A 91 -4.25 1.66 -5.77
CA VAL A 91 -4.33 1.89 -7.22
C VAL A 91 -4.17 3.36 -7.54
N THR A 92 -4.77 4.25 -6.74
CA THR A 92 -4.77 5.70 -6.95
C THR A 92 -3.36 6.28 -6.86
N ASP A 93 -2.65 5.96 -5.78
CA ASP A 93 -1.31 6.53 -5.51
C ASP A 93 -0.16 5.66 -6.04
N SER A 94 -0.50 4.53 -6.67
CA SER A 94 0.46 3.50 -7.09
C SER A 94 1.39 3.03 -5.97
N LYS A 95 0.89 3.05 -4.72
CA LYS A 95 1.62 2.67 -3.52
C LYS A 95 1.39 1.23 -3.17
N TYR A 96 2.41 0.62 -2.61
CA TYR A 96 2.45 -0.81 -2.37
C TYR A 96 2.94 -1.10 -0.94
N LEU A 97 2.23 -1.98 -0.24
CA LEU A 97 2.61 -2.52 1.07
C LEU A 97 2.56 -4.06 1.04
N SER A 98 3.60 -4.71 1.56
CA SER A 98 3.60 -6.15 1.84
C SER A 98 3.92 -6.41 3.30
N ILE A 99 3.35 -7.47 3.85
CA ILE A 99 3.67 -8.01 5.16
C ILE A 99 4.00 -9.50 5.01
N GLY A 100 5.24 -9.86 5.29
CA GLY A 100 5.72 -11.24 5.32
C GLY A 100 6.45 -11.56 6.61
N THR A 101 7.14 -12.70 6.63
CA THR A 101 7.97 -13.14 7.76
C THR A 101 9.36 -13.54 7.30
N ALA A 102 10.34 -13.40 8.19
CA ALA A 102 11.71 -13.83 7.98
C ALA A 102 12.33 -14.33 9.30
N PRO A 103 13.44 -15.11 9.25
CA PRO A 103 14.17 -15.48 10.44
C PRO A 103 14.69 -14.26 11.21
N ASN A 104 14.72 -14.34 12.54
CA ASN A 104 15.29 -13.29 13.40
C ASN A 104 16.40 -13.85 14.29
N THR A 105 16.07 -14.83 15.12
CA THR A 105 17.02 -15.65 15.88
C THR A 105 16.75 -17.12 15.57
N ASP A 106 17.55 -18.03 16.13
CA ASP A 106 17.36 -19.49 15.94
C ASP A 106 15.98 -19.98 16.44
N ASP A 107 15.35 -19.25 17.36
CA ASP A 107 14.09 -19.58 18.02
C ASP A 107 12.97 -18.57 17.79
N SER A 108 13.19 -17.55 16.95
CA SER A 108 12.18 -16.53 16.65
C SER A 108 12.16 -16.11 15.19
N PHE A 109 11.01 -15.61 14.76
CA PHE A 109 10.86 -14.94 13.48
C PHE A 109 10.64 -13.45 13.67
N GLN A 110 10.59 -12.71 12.58
CA GLN A 110 10.21 -11.31 12.55
C GLN A 110 9.26 -11.04 11.41
N PHE A 111 8.45 -9.99 11.57
CA PHE A 111 7.71 -9.44 10.44
C PHE A 111 8.65 -8.68 9.51
N VAL A 112 8.37 -8.79 8.21
CA VAL A 112 9.00 -8.00 7.16
C VAL A 112 7.96 -7.10 6.55
N ILE A 113 8.24 -5.80 6.53
CA ILE A 113 7.33 -4.79 6.00
C ILE A 113 7.93 -4.28 4.69
N GLY A 114 7.33 -4.63 3.57
CA GLY A 114 7.72 -4.13 2.26
C GLY A 114 6.97 -2.85 1.91
N LEU A 115 7.69 -1.77 1.59
CA LEU A 115 7.12 -0.56 0.99
C LEU A 115 7.69 -0.33 -0.38
N GLY A 116 6.82 -0.02 -1.33
CA GLY A 116 7.25 0.26 -2.68
C GLY A 116 6.26 1.05 -3.49
N ASN A 117 6.59 1.18 -4.76
CA ASN A 117 5.64 1.63 -5.77
C ASN A 117 5.45 0.50 -6.77
N HIS A 118 4.22 0.35 -7.25
CA HIS A 118 3.97 -0.49 -8.41
C HIS A 118 4.46 0.24 -9.64
N ILE A 119 5.28 -0.42 -10.46
CA ILE A 119 5.71 0.13 -11.74
C ILE A 119 4.74 -0.41 -12.79
N LYS A 120 4.08 0.47 -13.53
CA LYS A 120 3.17 0.04 -14.59
C LYS A 120 3.98 -0.70 -15.66
N THR A 121 3.60 -1.94 -15.96
CA THR A 121 4.19 -2.79 -16.99
C THR A 121 3.26 -2.90 -18.19
N ASP A 122 3.83 -3.23 -19.36
CA ASP A 122 3.04 -3.52 -20.56
C ASP A 122 2.31 -4.87 -20.44
N ASP A 123 2.82 -5.78 -19.60
CA ASP A 123 2.18 -7.06 -19.28
C ASP A 123 1.50 -7.01 -17.90
N ILE A 124 0.16 -6.96 -17.93
CA ILE A 124 -0.70 -6.90 -16.74
C ILE A 124 -0.60 -8.13 -15.84
N ASN A 125 -0.16 -9.28 -16.37
CA ASN A 125 -0.01 -10.51 -15.60
C ASN A 125 1.37 -10.62 -14.93
N ASN A 126 2.33 -9.82 -15.39
CA ASN A 126 3.72 -9.77 -14.92
C ASN A 126 4.09 -8.37 -14.42
N PRO A 127 3.45 -7.89 -13.34
CA PRO A 127 3.82 -6.63 -12.73
C PRO A 127 5.23 -6.68 -12.12
N ILE A 128 5.95 -5.55 -12.24
CA ILE A 128 7.24 -5.34 -11.60
C ILE A 128 7.05 -4.36 -10.45
N ARG A 129 7.69 -4.66 -9.32
CA ARG A 129 7.72 -3.77 -8.16
C ARG A 129 9.16 -3.57 -7.70
N LYS A 130 9.41 -2.38 -7.18
CA LYS A 130 10.63 -2.06 -6.44
C LYS A 130 10.24 -1.78 -4.99
N ILE A 131 10.72 -2.62 -4.08
CA ILE A 131 10.29 -2.64 -2.68
C ILE A 131 11.50 -2.54 -1.76
N LYS A 132 11.34 -1.74 -0.71
CA LYS A 132 12.21 -1.75 0.46
C LYS A 132 11.57 -2.62 1.53
N GLN A 133 12.25 -3.69 1.90
CA GLN A 133 11.84 -4.62 2.94
C GLN A 133 12.49 -4.22 4.26
N TYR A 134 11.68 -3.89 5.26
CA TYR A 134 12.13 -3.51 6.59
C TYR A 134 11.90 -4.64 7.58
N TYR A 135 12.96 -5.04 8.28
CA TYR A 135 12.98 -6.14 9.23
C TYR A 135 12.63 -5.63 10.64
N THR A 136 11.51 -6.06 11.21
CA THR A 136 11.00 -5.48 12.46
C THR A 136 11.77 -5.92 13.71
N GLU A 137 12.62 -6.95 13.60
CA GLU A 137 13.32 -7.60 14.71
C GLU A 137 12.34 -8.10 15.80
N SER A 138 11.09 -8.40 15.42
CA SER A 138 10.01 -8.72 16.36
C SER A 138 8.88 -9.54 15.74
N GLU A 139 8.39 -10.52 16.49
CA GLU A 139 7.13 -11.28 16.23
C GLU A 139 5.87 -10.49 16.60
N ASN A 140 5.97 -9.23 17.05
CA ASN A 140 4.82 -8.48 17.53
C ASN A 140 3.90 -8.03 16.38
N PRO A 141 2.67 -8.56 16.26
CA PRO A 141 1.75 -8.23 15.16
C PRO A 141 1.21 -6.80 15.24
N GLU A 142 1.36 -6.10 16.36
CA GLU A 142 0.92 -4.71 16.49
C GLU A 142 1.76 -3.76 15.62
N ILE A 143 3.01 -4.12 15.30
CA ILE A 143 3.87 -3.34 14.39
C ILE A 143 3.27 -3.33 12.97
N PRO A 144 3.07 -4.48 12.28
CA PRO A 144 2.46 -4.48 10.96
C PRO A 144 1.03 -3.93 10.98
N LYS A 145 0.22 -4.20 12.01
CA LYS A 145 -1.14 -3.63 12.13
C LYS A 145 -1.13 -2.10 12.15
N LYS A 146 -0.21 -1.49 12.90
CA LYS A 146 -0.04 -0.03 12.91
C LYS A 146 0.29 0.50 11.52
N ILE A 147 1.23 -0.14 10.83
CA ILE A 147 1.69 0.29 9.49
C ILE A 147 0.59 0.13 8.45
N ILE A 148 -0.19 -0.96 8.49
CA ILE A 148 -1.39 -1.14 7.67
C ILE A 148 -2.36 0.02 7.89
N GLY A 149 -2.69 0.37 9.14
CA GLY A 149 -3.57 1.50 9.44
C GLY A 149 -3.11 2.80 8.79
N GLN A 150 -1.84 3.15 9.00
CA GLN A 150 -1.21 4.34 8.41
C GLN A 150 -1.23 4.32 6.87
N PHE A 151 -1.10 3.14 6.25
CA PHE A 151 -1.11 2.99 4.79
C PHE A 151 -2.49 3.28 4.19
N PHE A 152 -3.56 2.78 4.83
CA PHE A 152 -4.94 3.07 4.41
C PHE A 152 -5.32 4.53 4.62
N ASP A 153 -4.72 5.19 5.62
CA ASP A 153 -4.88 6.63 5.87
C ASP A 153 -4.03 7.52 4.93
N GLY A 154 -3.20 6.91 4.07
CA GLY A 154 -2.32 7.64 3.15
C GLY A 154 -1.12 8.32 3.82
N GLU A 155 -0.76 7.93 5.04
CA GLU A 155 0.31 8.54 5.83
C GLU A 155 1.73 8.09 5.39
N TYR A 156 1.99 7.93 4.09
CA TYR A 156 3.21 7.29 3.55
C TYR A 156 4.54 7.84 4.10
N LEU A 157 4.65 9.18 4.25
CA LEU A 157 5.85 9.83 4.78
C LEU A 157 6.13 9.47 6.25
N LYS A 158 5.06 9.26 7.03
CA LYS A 158 5.14 8.85 8.42
C LYS A 158 5.62 7.41 8.51
N ILE A 159 5.06 6.53 7.69
CA ILE A 159 5.49 5.13 7.59
C ILE A 159 6.98 5.06 7.24
N ASP A 160 7.42 5.76 6.20
CA ASP A 160 8.83 5.82 5.79
C ASP A 160 9.74 6.28 6.94
N SER A 161 9.31 7.27 7.71
CA SER A 161 10.08 7.79 8.85
C SER A 161 10.15 6.79 10.01
N GLU A 162 9.06 6.08 10.27
CA GLU A 162 8.99 5.06 11.32
C GLU A 162 9.83 3.82 10.98
N LEU A 163 9.88 3.43 9.70
CA LEU A 163 10.58 2.22 9.27
C LEU A 163 12.08 2.41 9.08
N LYS A 164 12.57 3.64 8.84
CA LYS A 164 14.00 3.95 8.69
C LYS A 164 14.91 3.55 9.86
N LYS A 165 14.33 3.23 11.01
CA LYS A 165 15.07 2.73 12.19
C LYS A 165 15.42 1.24 12.11
N HIS A 166 14.75 0.51 11.22
CA HIS A 166 14.94 -0.92 11.01
C HIS A 166 16.00 -1.18 9.95
N SER A 167 16.62 -2.36 9.98
CA SER A 167 17.44 -2.85 8.88
C SER A 167 16.58 -3.00 7.61
N MET A 168 17.19 -2.80 6.45
CA MET A 168 16.46 -2.67 5.19
C MET A 168 17.24 -3.27 4.03
N ASP A 169 16.55 -4.10 3.25
CA ASP A 169 16.99 -4.56 1.94
C ASP A 169 16.09 -3.99 0.84
N GLU A 170 16.68 -3.67 -0.31
CA GLU A 170 15.94 -3.21 -1.48
C GLU A 170 15.94 -4.31 -2.53
N ILE A 171 14.75 -4.71 -2.94
CA ILE A 171 14.55 -5.74 -3.95
C ILE A 171 13.76 -5.19 -5.14
N GLU A 172 14.10 -5.72 -6.31
CA GLU A 172 13.27 -5.61 -7.51
C GLU A 172 12.72 -7.01 -7.79
N ASP A 173 11.40 -7.09 -7.83
CA ASP A 173 10.69 -8.37 -7.77
C ASP A 173 9.64 -8.46 -8.89
N LEU A 174 9.54 -9.63 -9.49
CA LEU A 174 8.58 -10.00 -10.51
C LEU A 174 7.65 -11.05 -9.92
N TYR A 175 6.34 -10.80 -9.95
CA TYR A 175 5.36 -11.72 -9.37
C TYR A 175 4.23 -12.02 -10.35
N LEU A 176 3.62 -13.19 -10.19
CA LEU A 176 2.57 -13.70 -11.06
C LEU A 176 1.22 -13.65 -10.33
N ASN A 177 0.26 -12.95 -10.95
CA ASN A 177 -1.12 -12.94 -10.44
C ASN A 177 -1.90 -14.15 -10.95
N ILE A 178 -2.50 -14.91 -10.05
CA ILE A 178 -3.53 -15.90 -10.39
C ILE A 178 -4.92 -15.40 -9.98
N LYS A 179 -5.90 -15.67 -10.85
CA LYS A 179 -7.32 -15.32 -10.65
C LYS A 179 -8.04 -16.32 -9.76
#